data_AF-A0A522UPH4-F1
#
_entry.id   AF-A0A522UPH4-F1
#
_cell.length_a   1.000
_cell.length_b   1.000
_cell.length_c   1.000
_cell.angle_alpha   90.00
_cell.angle_beta   90.00
_cell.angle_gamma   90.00
#
_symmetry.space_group_name_H-M   'P 1'
#
loop_
_entity.id
_entity.type
_entity.pdbx_description
1 polymer ?
#
loop_
_entity_poly.entity_id
_entity_poly.type
_entity_poly.pdbx_seq_one_letter_code
_entity_poly.pdbx_strand_id
1 'polypeptide(L)'
;MRSFREIKHDYRLTEEDQKRLIALQPLMLERADEIMSTLNLWFIGTKGAASFFTPSTLKTHVFNTQKMWFAELFSGNYDNRFYEQLIKIGSAHVRRSVDVHYLQRAANLIKNACFGILSQAEAPVSEITSNIISVGKIIDISMNVIVSAYLEEEIRLYSPVYKVKSALITFSERFSQVTNFILVFALIGLTVGVVWLFFKDVAGIFSGDVERGIISALGSMLLIWLMIELMSTEIAHLKGGKFHISVFVGVALVTMIRETMIATLRHEKAESIYYLIAAILVIGFVYWIVVKTEDHHT
;
A
#
# COMPACT_ATOMS: atom_id res chain seq x y z
N MET A 1 11.92 -1.17 5.59
CA MET A 1 13.25 -1.48 6.20
C MET A 1 14.39 -1.71 5.19
N ARG A 2 15.65 -1.39 5.56
CA ARG A 2 16.89 -1.69 4.79
C ARG A 2 17.25 -3.18 4.86
N SER A 3 17.94 -3.70 3.84
CA SER A 3 18.38 -5.11 3.83
C SER A 3 19.46 -5.38 4.89
N PHE A 4 19.51 -6.59 5.44
CA PHE A 4 20.53 -6.90 6.45
C PHE A 4 21.96 -6.84 5.90
N ARG A 5 22.14 -7.16 4.62
CA ARG A 5 23.43 -7.02 3.92
C ARG A 5 23.92 -5.57 3.89
N GLU A 6 23.02 -4.63 3.61
CA GLU A 6 23.31 -3.19 3.62
C GLU A 6 23.69 -2.71 5.03
N ILE A 7 22.93 -3.12 6.05
CA ILE A 7 23.23 -2.77 7.45
C ILE A 7 24.62 -3.29 7.87
N LYS A 8 24.96 -4.55 7.57
CA LYS A 8 26.29 -5.10 7.87
C LYS A 8 27.42 -4.33 7.17
N HIS A 9 27.17 -3.91 5.93
CA HIS A 9 28.12 -3.11 5.15
C HIS A 9 28.33 -1.73 5.78
N ASP A 10 27.27 -1.03 6.16
CA ASP A 10 27.33 0.31 6.76
C ASP A 10 28.10 0.33 8.08
N TYR A 11 27.91 -0.70 8.91
CA TYR A 11 28.65 -0.88 10.17
C TYR A 11 30.04 -1.50 10.00
N ARG A 12 30.43 -1.85 8.77
CA ARG A 12 31.70 -2.52 8.43
C ARG A 12 31.94 -3.76 9.31
N LEU A 13 30.92 -4.61 9.43
CA LEU A 13 31.03 -5.89 10.13
C LEU A 13 31.74 -6.90 9.24
N THR A 14 32.99 -7.22 9.58
CA THR A 14 33.87 -8.11 8.81
C THR A 14 33.83 -9.55 9.34
N GLU A 15 34.42 -10.49 8.60
CA GLU A 15 34.59 -11.87 9.08
C GLU A 15 35.50 -11.95 10.32
N GLU A 16 36.48 -11.06 10.46
CA GLU A 16 37.33 -10.99 11.64
C GLU A 16 36.54 -10.55 12.88
N ASP A 17 35.60 -9.60 12.73
CA ASP A 17 34.68 -9.25 13.81
C ASP A 17 33.84 -10.48 14.22
N GLN A 18 33.37 -11.29 13.27
CA GLN A 18 32.60 -12.51 13.56
C GLN A 18 33.43 -13.54 14.34
N LYS A 19 34.67 -13.80 13.91
CA LYS A 19 35.60 -14.69 14.63
C LYS A 19 35.85 -14.22 16.06
N ARG A 20 36.01 -12.91 16.27
CA ARG A 20 36.16 -12.32 17.61
C ARG A 20 34.92 -12.54 18.45
N LEU A 21 33.73 -12.30 17.89
CA LEU A 21 32.47 -12.49 18.61
C LEU A 21 32.26 -13.96 19.02
N ILE A 22 32.64 -14.92 18.17
CA ILE A 22 32.65 -16.35 18.53
C ILE A 22 33.64 -16.62 19.66
N ALA A 23 34.87 -16.11 19.58
CA ALA A 23 35.89 -16.31 20.61
C ALA A 23 35.50 -15.71 21.97
N LEU A 24 34.73 -14.61 21.97
CA LEU A 24 34.23 -13.97 23.18
C LEU A 24 32.99 -14.66 23.77
N GLN A 25 32.37 -15.60 23.03
CA GLN A 25 31.13 -16.25 23.46
C GLN A 25 31.26 -16.93 24.85
N PRO A 26 32.29 -17.75 25.15
CA PRO A 26 32.37 -18.42 26.45
C PRO A 26 32.42 -17.42 27.62
N LEU A 27 33.27 -16.39 27.50
CA LEU A 27 33.41 -15.33 28.49
C LEU A 27 32.11 -14.56 28.70
N MET A 28 31.43 -14.19 27.61
CA MET A 28 30.21 -13.40 27.69
C MET A 28 29.04 -14.21 28.24
N LEU A 29 28.93 -15.49 27.90
CA LEU A 29 27.91 -16.37 28.44
C LEU A 29 28.12 -16.66 29.94
N GLU A 30 29.36 -16.84 30.39
CA GLU A 30 29.68 -16.98 31.82
C GLU A 30 29.23 -15.75 32.62
N ARG A 31 29.39 -14.55 32.05
CA ARG A 31 29.01 -13.28 32.68
C ARG A 31 27.59 -12.83 32.37
N ALA A 32 26.81 -13.59 31.60
CA ALA A 32 25.48 -13.18 31.16
C ALA A 32 24.52 -12.95 32.34
N ASP A 33 24.61 -13.78 33.38
CA ASP A 33 23.75 -13.68 34.56
C ASP A 33 24.00 -12.39 35.35
N GLU A 34 25.26 -11.97 35.44
CA GLU A 34 25.65 -10.71 36.06
C GLU A 34 25.11 -9.51 35.26
N ILE A 35 25.34 -9.50 33.94
CA ILE A 35 24.88 -8.43 33.04
C ILE A 35 23.35 -8.27 33.13
N MET A 36 22.63 -9.39 33.09
CA MET A 36 21.16 -9.37 33.18
C MET A 36 20.66 -8.96 34.56
N SER A 37 21.42 -9.25 35.62
CA SER A 37 21.09 -8.79 36.97
C SER A 37 21.19 -7.27 37.09
N THR A 38 22.20 -6.65 36.47
CA THR A 38 22.31 -5.18 36.40
C THR A 38 21.12 -4.56 35.66
N LEU A 39 20.73 -5.15 34.53
CA LEU A 39 19.57 -4.71 33.76
C LEU A 39 18.27 -4.84 34.57
N ASN A 40 18.10 -5.94 35.30
CA ASN A 40 16.96 -6.17 36.18
C ASN A 40 16.82 -5.09 37.26
N LEU A 41 17.92 -4.77 37.95
CA LEU A 41 17.93 -3.74 38.98
C LEU A 41 17.51 -2.39 38.42
N TRP A 42 17.94 -2.06 37.20
CA TRP A 42 17.52 -0.83 36.53
C TRP A 42 16.03 -0.82 36.17
N PHE A 43 15.48 -1.94 35.67
CA PHE A 43 14.03 -2.06 35.39
C PHE A 43 13.19 -1.83 36.64
N ILE A 44 13.54 -2.48 37.76
CA ILE A 44 12.83 -2.35 39.04
C ILE A 44 12.96 -0.93 39.61
N GLY A 45 14.15 -0.32 39.48
CA GLY A 45 14.41 1.02 39.99
C GLY A 45 13.74 2.16 39.19
N THR A 46 13.27 1.88 37.98
CA THR A 46 12.69 2.89 37.08
C THR A 46 11.17 2.77 37.06
N LYS A 47 10.44 3.71 37.69
CA LYS A 47 8.97 3.66 37.83
C LYS A 47 8.22 3.32 36.52
N GLY A 48 8.60 3.96 35.41
CA GLY A 48 7.96 3.74 34.11
C GLY A 48 8.40 2.47 33.38
N ALA A 49 9.55 1.90 33.73
CA ALA A 49 9.98 0.62 33.17
C ALA A 49 9.41 -0.55 33.98
N ALA A 50 9.31 -0.39 35.31
CA ALA A 50 8.73 -1.36 36.24
C ALA A 50 7.24 -1.63 35.96
N SER A 51 6.48 -0.63 35.46
CA SER A 51 5.05 -0.78 35.18
C SER A 51 4.73 -1.80 34.08
N PHE A 52 5.70 -2.18 33.25
CA PHE A 52 5.51 -3.18 32.20
C PHE A 52 5.56 -4.63 32.71
N PHE A 53 5.86 -4.84 33.99
CA PHE A 53 6.17 -6.15 34.51
C PHE A 53 5.49 -6.42 35.85
N THR A 54 5.04 -7.66 36.04
CA THR A 54 4.68 -8.16 37.38
C THR A 54 5.92 -8.79 38.03
N PRO A 55 6.02 -8.82 39.38
CA PRO A 55 7.20 -9.39 40.07
C PRO A 55 7.53 -10.84 39.66
N SER A 56 6.52 -11.62 39.26
CA SER A 56 6.67 -13.02 38.83
C SER A 56 7.02 -13.19 37.35
N THR A 57 6.66 -12.25 36.46
CA THR A 57 6.92 -12.34 35.02
C THR A 57 8.27 -11.74 34.61
N LEU A 58 8.73 -10.71 35.34
CA LEU A 58 10.02 -10.06 35.11
C LEU A 58 11.14 -11.10 35.17
N LYS A 59 11.16 -11.92 36.23
CA LYS A 59 12.33 -12.74 36.59
C LYS A 59 12.55 -13.97 35.71
N THR A 60 11.50 -14.57 35.16
CA THR A 60 11.61 -15.88 34.51
C THR A 60 11.53 -15.79 32.99
N HIS A 61 10.52 -15.13 32.41
CA HIS A 61 10.31 -15.19 30.97
C HIS A 61 11.10 -14.12 30.19
N VAL A 62 11.08 -12.88 30.68
CA VAL A 62 11.72 -11.74 30.00
C VAL A 62 13.24 -11.88 30.04
N PHE A 63 13.82 -12.23 31.19
CA PHE A 63 15.27 -12.46 31.29
C PHE A 63 15.74 -13.63 30.46
N ASN A 64 15.00 -14.75 30.43
CA ASN A 64 15.38 -15.87 29.58
C ASN A 64 15.39 -15.46 28.10
N THR A 65 14.41 -14.65 27.69
CA THR A 65 14.36 -14.14 26.31
C THR A 65 15.51 -13.17 26.00
N GLN A 66 15.85 -12.28 26.94
CA GLN A 66 16.98 -11.37 26.82
C GLN A 66 18.33 -12.11 26.80
N LYS A 67 18.49 -13.17 27.62
CA LYS A 67 19.67 -14.04 27.59
C LYS A 67 19.81 -14.78 26.27
N MET A 68 18.72 -15.29 25.71
CA MET A 68 18.75 -15.93 24.39
C MET A 68 19.21 -14.95 23.30
N TRP A 69 18.63 -13.74 23.27
CA TRP A 69 19.08 -12.69 22.36
C TRP A 69 20.55 -12.33 22.58
N PHE A 70 20.98 -12.16 23.83
CA PHE A 70 22.38 -11.85 24.17
C PHE A 70 23.34 -12.95 23.70
N ALA A 71 22.99 -14.21 23.89
CA ALA A 71 23.78 -15.34 23.41
C ALA A 71 23.90 -15.36 21.87
N GLU A 72 22.82 -15.03 21.15
CA GLU A 72 22.85 -14.95 19.69
C GLU A 72 23.79 -13.86 19.16
N LEU A 73 24.00 -12.76 19.90
CA LEU A 73 24.98 -11.72 19.53
C LEU A 73 26.40 -12.28 19.38
N PHE A 74 26.74 -13.34 20.10
CA PHE A 74 28.07 -13.97 20.09
C PHE A 74 28.09 -15.30 19.31
N SER A 75 27.02 -15.62 18.58
CA SER A 75 26.94 -16.87 17.81
C SER A 75 27.85 -16.91 16.58
N GLY A 76 28.28 -15.75 16.07
CA GLY A 76 29.02 -15.61 14.82
C GLY A 76 28.20 -15.80 13.55
N ASN A 77 26.94 -16.22 13.64
CA ASN A 77 26.07 -16.49 12.49
C ASN A 77 25.04 -15.37 12.30
N TYR A 78 25.41 -14.37 11.50
CA TYR A 78 24.55 -13.21 11.21
C TYR A 78 23.97 -13.31 9.79
N ASP A 79 23.00 -14.20 9.64
CA ASP A 79 22.24 -14.46 8.42
C ASP A 79 20.84 -13.82 8.44
N ASN A 80 19.98 -14.19 7.50
CA ASN A 80 18.60 -13.71 7.44
C ASN A 80 17.75 -14.20 8.63
N ARG A 81 18.06 -15.37 9.21
CA ARG A 81 17.33 -15.88 10.38
C ARG A 81 17.56 -14.98 11.59
N PHE A 82 18.82 -14.61 11.84
CA PHE A 82 19.17 -13.64 12.88
C PHE A 82 18.45 -12.30 12.65
N TYR A 83 18.45 -11.81 11.42
CA TYR A 83 17.75 -10.58 11.06
C TYR A 83 16.24 -10.66 11.34
N GLU A 84 15.54 -11.70 10.89
CA GLU A 84 14.11 -11.89 11.15
C GLU A 84 13.78 -11.99 12.64
N GLN A 85 14.66 -12.61 13.44
CA GLN A 85 14.51 -12.68 14.89
C GLN A 85 14.52 -11.27 15.51
N LEU A 86 15.44 -10.40 15.09
CA LEU A 86 15.50 -9.01 15.55
C LEU A 86 14.23 -8.22 15.17
N ILE A 87 13.66 -8.45 13.99
CA ILE A 87 12.38 -7.85 13.58
C ILE A 87 11.27 -8.28 14.53
N LYS A 88 11.15 -9.58 14.80
CA LYS A 88 10.15 -10.12 15.72
C LYS A 88 10.28 -9.52 17.12
N ILE A 89 11.50 -9.30 17.60
CA ILE A 89 11.78 -8.63 18.87
C ILE A 89 11.26 -7.19 18.83
N GLY A 90 11.57 -6.41 17.79
CA GLY A 90 11.07 -5.03 17.63
C GLY A 90 9.54 -4.96 17.69
N SER A 91 8.86 -5.74 16.85
CA SER A 91 7.39 -5.77 16.83
C SER A 91 6.78 -6.26 18.15
N ALA A 92 7.46 -7.16 18.87
CA ALA A 92 6.99 -7.67 20.17
C ALA A 92 7.00 -6.59 21.27
N HIS A 93 7.89 -5.61 21.19
CA HIS A 93 7.95 -4.49 22.12
C HIS A 93 6.87 -3.44 21.82
N VAL A 94 6.60 -3.15 20.54
CA VAL A 94 5.48 -2.27 20.14
C VAL A 94 4.14 -2.83 20.62
N ARG A 95 3.90 -4.12 20.42
CA ARG A 95 2.64 -4.79 20.85
C ARG A 95 2.40 -4.72 22.36
N ARG A 96 3.46 -4.50 23.16
CA ARG A 96 3.40 -4.35 24.62
C ARG A 96 3.48 -2.88 25.06
N SER A 97 3.42 -1.95 24.11
CA SER A 97 3.52 -0.50 24.33
C SER A 97 4.77 -0.09 25.11
N VAL A 98 5.87 -0.85 24.96
CA VAL A 98 7.13 -0.51 25.63
C VAL A 98 7.73 0.68 24.93
N ASP A 99 8.02 1.75 25.65
CA ASP A 99 8.65 2.96 25.10
C ASP A 99 10.03 2.62 24.50
N VAL A 100 10.29 3.09 23.28
CA VAL A 100 11.56 2.90 22.56
C VAL A 100 12.77 3.44 23.33
N HIS A 101 12.57 4.46 24.17
CA HIS A 101 13.59 4.97 25.09
C HIS A 101 14.14 3.88 26.01
N TYR A 102 13.27 3.00 26.53
CA TYR A 102 13.70 1.91 27.41
C TYR A 102 14.51 0.85 26.68
N LEU A 103 14.21 0.57 25.40
CA LEU A 103 15.00 -0.35 24.57
C LEU A 103 16.42 0.19 24.37
N GLN A 104 16.54 1.47 24.02
CA GLN A 104 17.84 2.14 23.86
C GLN A 104 18.64 2.16 25.16
N ARG A 105 17.98 2.46 26.28
CA ARG A 105 18.65 2.49 27.59
C ARG A 105 19.11 1.09 28.01
N ALA A 106 18.31 0.05 27.79
CA ALA A 106 18.67 -1.34 28.05
C ALA A 106 19.91 -1.76 27.25
N ALA A 107 19.95 -1.47 25.95
CA ALA A 107 21.14 -1.78 25.13
C ALA A 107 22.37 -1.02 25.60
N ASN A 108 22.25 0.25 26.00
CA ASN A 108 23.38 1.00 26.53
C ASN A 108 23.95 0.36 27.81
N LEU A 109 23.10 -0.12 28.71
CA LEU A 109 23.54 -0.83 29.92
C LEU A 109 24.30 -2.11 29.59
N ILE A 110 23.77 -2.92 28.66
CA ILE A 110 24.41 -4.17 28.21
C ILE A 110 25.76 -3.86 27.55
N LYS A 111 25.81 -2.86 26.67
CA LYS A 111 27.04 -2.41 26.00
C LYS A 111 28.11 -1.99 26.99
N ASN A 112 27.77 -1.17 27.98
CA ASN A 112 28.71 -0.72 29.01
C ASN A 112 29.21 -1.88 29.88
N ALA A 113 28.34 -2.83 30.22
CA ALA A 113 28.73 -4.01 30.98
C ALA A 113 29.72 -4.89 30.20
N CYS A 114 29.44 -5.16 28.91
CA CYS A 114 30.38 -5.87 28.05
C CYS A 114 31.73 -5.14 27.93
N PHE A 115 31.72 -3.81 27.78
CA PHE A 115 32.96 -3.03 27.68
C PHE A 115 33.77 -3.08 28.98
N GLY A 116 33.10 -3.04 30.14
CA GLY A 116 33.75 -3.20 31.44
C GLY A 116 34.37 -4.58 31.65
N ILE A 117 33.72 -5.64 31.15
CA ILE A 117 34.27 -7.00 31.19
C ILE A 117 35.51 -7.11 30.28
N LEU A 118 35.42 -6.58 29.06
CA LEU A 118 36.52 -6.63 28.09
C LEU A 118 37.72 -5.78 28.51
N SER A 119 37.50 -4.64 29.17
CA SER A 119 38.59 -3.77 29.62
C SER A 119 39.43 -4.36 30.76
N GLN A 120 38.91 -5.39 31.45
CA GLN A 120 39.60 -6.12 32.51
C GLN A 120 40.35 -7.36 32.00
N ALA A 121 40.28 -7.66 30.70
CA ALA A 121 40.94 -8.83 30.13
C ALA A 121 42.47 -8.70 30.20
N GLU A 122 43.15 -9.80 30.55
CA GLU A 122 44.61 -9.91 30.48
C GLU A 122 45.06 -10.11 29.02
N ALA A 123 44.96 -9.06 28.22
CA ALA A 123 45.29 -9.07 26.79
C ALA A 123 45.94 -7.75 26.35
N PRO A 124 46.65 -7.71 25.21
CA PRO A 124 47.17 -6.47 24.65
C PRO A 124 46.06 -5.45 24.40
N VAL A 125 46.36 -4.16 24.61
CA VAL A 125 45.39 -3.05 24.44
C VAL A 125 44.77 -3.03 23.04
N SER A 126 45.53 -3.40 22.01
CA SER A 126 45.04 -3.49 20.62
C SER A 126 43.96 -4.57 20.45
N GLU A 127 44.09 -5.70 21.14
CA GLU A 127 43.13 -6.79 21.11
C GLU A 127 41.86 -6.43 21.89
N ILE A 128 42.02 -5.87 23.10
CA ILE A 128 40.91 -5.33 23.90
C ILE A 128 40.10 -4.32 23.08
N THR A 129 40.78 -3.38 22.43
CA THR A 129 40.14 -2.36 21.58
C THR A 129 39.36 -3.00 20.43
N SER A 130 39.95 -3.98 19.74
CA SER A 130 39.29 -4.67 18.63
C SER A 130 38.06 -5.45 19.06
N ASN A 131 38.13 -6.08 20.25
CA ASN A 131 37.02 -6.81 20.85
C ASN A 131 35.88 -5.85 21.24
N ILE A 132 36.20 -4.71 21.87
CA ILE A 132 35.22 -3.66 22.20
C ILE A 132 34.53 -3.13 20.95
N ILE A 133 35.27 -2.87 19.87
CA ILE A 133 34.71 -2.41 18.60
C ILE A 133 33.77 -3.47 18.01
N SER A 134 34.18 -4.74 17.98
CA SER A 134 33.38 -5.84 17.42
C SER A 134 32.06 -6.01 18.19
N VAL A 135 32.12 -5.98 19.53
CA VAL A 135 30.94 -6.04 20.41
C VAL A 135 30.05 -4.82 20.22
N GLY A 136 30.64 -3.62 20.11
CA GLY A 136 29.90 -2.39 19.84
C GLY A 136 29.12 -2.47 18.54
N LYS A 137 29.75 -2.94 17.45
CA LYS A 137 29.11 -3.11 16.15
C LYS A 137 27.91 -4.05 16.24
N ILE A 138 28.04 -5.24 16.81
CA ILE A 138 26.93 -6.21 16.80
C ILE A 138 25.75 -5.75 17.67
N ILE A 139 26.02 -5.11 18.81
CA ILE A 139 24.97 -4.52 19.65
C ILE A 139 24.27 -3.40 18.88
N ASP A 140 25.02 -2.48 18.27
CA ASP A 140 24.43 -1.34 17.55
C ASP A 140 23.66 -1.80 16.30
N ILE A 141 24.14 -2.81 15.56
CA ILE A 141 23.40 -3.45 14.46
C ILE A 141 22.10 -4.05 14.97
N SER A 142 22.16 -4.80 16.07
CA SER A 142 20.97 -5.44 16.64
C SER A 142 19.90 -4.41 17.03
N MET A 143 20.33 -3.30 17.62
CA MET A 143 19.45 -2.21 18.04
C MET A 143 18.92 -1.43 16.84
N ASN A 144 19.72 -1.22 15.80
CA ASN A 144 19.30 -0.58 14.55
C ASN A 144 18.12 -1.33 13.91
N VAL A 145 18.22 -2.66 13.83
CA VAL A 145 17.16 -3.51 13.26
C VAL A 145 15.92 -3.51 14.16
N ILE A 146 16.09 -3.72 15.47
CA ILE A 146 14.98 -3.76 16.45
C ILE A 146 14.20 -2.44 16.44
N VAL A 147 14.89 -1.30 16.45
CA VAL A 147 14.27 0.04 16.47
C VAL A 147 13.63 0.36 15.14
N SER A 148 14.25 0.00 14.01
CA SER A 148 13.64 0.18 12.69
C SER A 148 12.33 -0.61 12.59
N ALA A 149 12.32 -1.87 13.03
CA ALA A 149 11.13 -2.70 13.07
C ALA A 149 10.07 -2.17 14.05
N TYR A 150 10.51 -1.62 15.19
CA TYR A 150 9.64 -0.97 16.16
C TYR A 150 8.92 0.22 15.53
N LEU A 151 9.66 1.15 14.93
CA LEU A 151 9.10 2.37 14.33
C LEU A 151 8.17 2.05 13.15
N GLU A 152 8.54 1.07 12.31
CA GLU A 152 7.69 0.66 11.19
C GLU A 152 6.35 0.06 11.68
N GLU A 153 6.39 -0.77 12.72
CA GLU A 153 5.18 -1.33 13.33
C GLU A 153 4.38 -0.31 14.15
N GLU A 154 5.05 0.65 14.82
CA GLU A 154 4.40 1.75 15.55
C GLU A 154 3.66 2.69 14.59
N ILE A 155 4.29 3.09 13.48
CA ILE A 155 3.64 3.89 12.42
C ILE A 155 2.40 3.16 11.90
N ARG A 156 2.52 1.84 11.67
CA ARG A 156 1.41 1.02 11.19
C ARG A 156 0.24 0.98 12.18
N LEU A 157 0.51 0.89 13.48
CA LEU A 157 -0.53 0.77 14.53
C LEU A 157 -1.14 2.12 14.94
N TYR A 158 -0.30 3.15 15.06
CA TYR A 158 -0.65 4.41 15.73
C TYR A 158 -0.79 5.61 14.81
N SER A 159 -0.29 5.59 13.56
CA SER A 159 -0.44 6.76 12.69
C SER A 159 -1.89 6.94 12.22
N PRO A 160 -2.61 7.99 12.67
CA PRO A 160 -3.97 8.27 12.21
C PRO A 160 -4.01 8.53 10.71
N VAL A 161 -2.93 9.03 10.12
CA VAL A 161 -2.79 9.25 8.67
C VAL A 161 -2.90 7.94 7.89
N TYR A 162 -2.37 6.83 8.41
CA TYR A 162 -2.49 5.52 7.76
C TYR A 162 -3.91 4.94 7.87
N LYS A 163 -4.57 5.12 9.02
CA LYS A 163 -5.98 4.74 9.20
C LYS A 163 -6.91 5.57 8.30
N VAL A 164 -6.69 6.88 8.21
CA VAL A 164 -7.45 7.78 7.32
C VAL A 164 -7.19 7.45 5.86
N LYS A 165 -5.94 7.21 5.45
CA LYS A 165 -5.62 6.81 4.08
C LYS A 165 -6.28 5.49 3.71
N SER A 166 -6.20 4.47 4.57
CA SER A 166 -6.84 3.18 4.34
C SER A 166 -8.37 3.28 4.33
N ALA A 167 -8.95 4.03 5.26
CA ALA A 167 -10.39 4.29 5.31
C ALA A 167 -10.86 5.06 4.07
N LEU A 168 -10.10 6.06 3.61
CA LEU A 168 -10.39 6.82 2.40
C LEU A 168 -10.32 5.93 1.16
N ILE A 169 -9.29 5.10 1.01
CA ILE A 169 -9.16 4.15 -0.10
C ILE A 169 -10.34 3.18 -0.11
N THR A 170 -10.64 2.56 1.03
CA THR A 170 -11.75 1.60 1.15
C THR A 170 -13.11 2.27 0.91
N PHE A 171 -13.28 3.50 1.39
CA PHE A 171 -14.49 4.29 1.14
C PHE A 171 -14.62 4.65 -0.34
N SER A 172 -13.55 5.11 -0.98
CA SER A 172 -13.52 5.44 -2.41
C SER A 172 -13.84 4.23 -3.29
N GLU A 173 -13.29 3.06 -2.98
CA GLU A 173 -13.59 1.80 -3.69
C GLU A 173 -15.07 1.42 -3.55
N ARG A 174 -15.61 1.44 -2.33
CA ARG A 174 -17.03 1.12 -2.09
C ARG A 174 -17.96 2.14 -2.71
N PHE A 175 -17.64 3.43 -2.60
CA PHE A 175 -18.42 4.51 -3.20
C PHE A 175 -18.43 4.37 -4.72
N SER A 176 -17.28 4.13 -5.35
CA SER A 176 -17.19 3.90 -6.79
C SER A 176 -18.03 2.70 -7.24
N GLN A 177 -17.98 1.57 -6.51
CA GLN A 177 -18.82 0.41 -6.79
C GLN A 177 -20.31 0.75 -6.72
N VAL A 178 -20.75 1.45 -5.66
CA VAL A 178 -22.16 1.85 -5.49
C VAL A 178 -22.60 2.79 -6.60
N THR A 179 -21.79 3.80 -6.95
CA THR A 179 -22.09 4.72 -8.06
C THR A 179 -22.21 3.99 -9.39
N ASN A 180 -21.31 3.06 -9.68
CA ASN A 180 -21.38 2.25 -10.91
C ASN A 180 -22.65 1.40 -10.94
N PHE A 181 -23.05 0.78 -9.82
CA PHE A 181 -24.32 0.04 -9.76
C PHE A 181 -25.52 0.95 -10.05
N ILE A 182 -25.60 2.11 -9.39
CA ILE A 182 -26.68 3.08 -9.61
C ILE A 182 -26.74 3.50 -11.08
N LEU A 183 -25.58 3.78 -11.70
CA LEU A 183 -25.48 4.18 -13.10
C LEU A 183 -26.04 3.09 -14.04
N VAL A 184 -25.64 1.83 -13.83
CA VAL A 184 -26.12 0.70 -14.64
C VAL A 184 -27.63 0.49 -14.48
N PHE A 185 -28.16 0.56 -13.25
CA PHE A 185 -29.60 0.47 -13.03
C PHE A 185 -30.38 1.60 -13.71
N ALA A 186 -29.88 2.84 -13.62
CA ALA A 186 -30.49 3.98 -14.31
C ALA A 186 -30.49 3.78 -15.83
N LEU A 187 -29.39 3.26 -16.39
CA LEU A 187 -29.24 3.04 -17.82
C LEU A 187 -30.14 1.91 -18.35
N ILE A 188 -30.32 0.83 -17.57
CA ILE A 188 -31.31 -0.21 -17.85
C ILE A 188 -32.72 0.40 -17.89
N GLY A 189 -33.07 1.22 -16.90
CA GLY A 189 -34.38 1.91 -16.86
C GLY A 189 -34.61 2.81 -18.07
N LEU A 190 -33.61 3.60 -18.47
CA LEU A 190 -33.68 4.46 -19.64
C LEU A 190 -33.85 3.63 -20.92
N THR A 191 -33.09 2.54 -21.06
CA THR A 191 -33.17 1.63 -22.20
C THR A 191 -34.58 1.07 -22.37
N VAL A 192 -35.21 0.61 -21.29
CA VAL A 192 -36.61 0.14 -21.30
C VAL A 192 -37.56 1.25 -21.74
N GLY A 193 -37.38 2.47 -21.24
CA GLY A 193 -38.19 3.64 -21.62
C GLY A 193 -38.08 3.98 -23.11
N VAL A 194 -36.86 3.94 -23.68
CA VAL A 194 -36.65 4.20 -25.12
C VAL A 194 -37.24 3.08 -25.98
N VAL A 195 -37.11 1.81 -25.56
CA VAL A 195 -37.75 0.67 -26.25
C VAL A 195 -39.26 0.82 -26.27
N TRP A 196 -39.87 1.22 -25.15
CA TRP A 196 -41.31 1.53 -25.10
C TRP A 196 -41.68 2.64 -26.10
N LEU A 197 -40.90 3.71 -26.15
CA LEU A 197 -41.12 4.83 -27.07
C LEU A 197 -41.08 4.36 -28.53
N PHE A 198 -40.11 3.52 -28.88
CA PHE A 198 -40.00 2.92 -30.22
C PHE A 198 -41.25 2.11 -30.59
N PHE A 199 -41.78 1.27 -29.68
CA PHE A 199 -43.03 0.54 -29.94
C PHE A 199 -44.21 1.49 -30.17
N LYS A 200 -44.30 2.59 -29.42
CA LYS A 200 -45.35 3.60 -29.61
C LYS A 200 -45.25 4.29 -30.98
N ASP A 201 -44.03 4.62 -31.39
CA ASP A 201 -43.77 5.27 -32.68
C ASP A 201 -44.12 4.33 -33.84
N VAL A 202 -43.75 3.05 -33.74
CA VAL A 202 -44.10 2.02 -34.75
C VAL A 202 -45.61 1.82 -34.83
N ALA A 203 -46.32 1.77 -33.69
CA ALA A 203 -47.78 1.68 -33.69
C ALA A 203 -48.46 2.90 -34.35
N GLY A 204 -47.88 4.09 -34.18
CA GLY A 204 -48.36 5.33 -34.81
C GLY A 204 -48.28 5.31 -36.35
N ILE A 205 -47.30 4.60 -36.93
CA ILE A 205 -47.18 4.43 -38.39
C ILE A 205 -48.42 3.73 -38.96
N PHE A 206 -48.97 2.74 -38.25
CA PHE A 206 -50.18 2.03 -38.67
C PHE A 206 -51.46 2.86 -38.58
N SER A 207 -51.43 4.02 -37.90
CA SER A 207 -52.60 4.89 -37.70
C SER A 207 -52.73 6.04 -38.72
N GLY A 208 -51.79 6.17 -39.68
CA GLY A 208 -51.95 7.02 -40.87
C GLY A 208 -50.91 8.14 -41.08
N ASP A 209 -50.09 8.48 -40.07
CA ASP A 209 -49.02 9.50 -40.19
C ASP A 209 -47.67 8.85 -40.57
N VAL A 210 -47.60 8.25 -41.76
CA VAL A 210 -46.47 7.40 -42.19
C VAL A 210 -45.14 8.17 -42.21
N GLU A 211 -45.10 9.37 -42.77
CA GLU A 211 -43.84 10.14 -42.90
C GLU A 211 -43.27 10.56 -41.53
N ARG A 212 -44.11 11.13 -40.65
CA ARG A 212 -43.69 11.51 -39.29
C ARG A 212 -43.38 10.30 -38.42
N GLY A 213 -44.17 9.23 -38.54
CA GLY A 213 -43.96 7.99 -37.79
C GLY A 213 -42.65 7.31 -38.13
N ILE A 214 -42.28 7.24 -39.42
CA ILE A 214 -40.99 6.68 -39.85
C ILE A 214 -39.82 7.50 -39.31
N ILE A 215 -39.88 8.83 -39.38
CA ILE A 215 -38.80 9.71 -38.87
C ILE A 215 -38.66 9.56 -37.34
N SER A 216 -39.77 9.46 -36.59
CA SER A 216 -39.73 9.26 -35.14
C SER A 216 -39.18 7.89 -34.75
N ALA A 217 -39.66 6.82 -35.41
CA ALA A 217 -39.22 5.46 -35.16
C ALA A 217 -37.72 5.27 -35.46
N LEU A 218 -37.22 5.88 -36.53
CA LEU A 218 -35.80 5.88 -36.86
C LEU A 218 -34.98 6.66 -35.81
N GLY A 219 -35.55 7.76 -35.31
CA GLY A 219 -34.99 8.55 -34.22
C GLY A 219 -34.87 7.79 -32.89
N SER A 220 -35.87 6.97 -32.54
CA SER A 220 -35.87 6.12 -31.35
C SER A 220 -35.01 4.86 -31.51
N MET A 221 -34.94 4.28 -32.71
CA MET A 221 -34.00 3.20 -33.03
C MET A 221 -32.53 3.60 -32.79
N LEU A 222 -32.14 4.82 -33.19
CA LEU A 222 -30.80 5.35 -32.92
C LEU A 222 -30.52 5.58 -31.44
N LEU A 223 -31.53 5.98 -30.66
CA LEU A 223 -31.42 6.09 -29.21
C LEU A 223 -31.25 4.73 -28.54
N ILE A 224 -31.89 3.67 -29.07
CA ILE A 224 -31.69 2.29 -28.59
C ILE A 224 -30.25 1.86 -28.84
N TRP A 225 -29.73 2.08 -30.06
CA TRP A 225 -28.34 1.77 -30.38
C TRP A 225 -27.37 2.48 -29.43
N LEU A 226 -27.62 3.77 -29.15
CA LEU A 226 -26.83 4.55 -28.21
C LEU A 226 -26.87 4.00 -26.79
N MET A 227 -28.06 3.59 -26.32
CA MET A 227 -28.21 2.98 -25.00
C MET A 227 -27.48 1.64 -24.89
N ILE A 228 -27.50 0.82 -25.93
CA ILE A 228 -26.76 -0.45 -25.97
C ILE A 228 -25.25 -0.19 -25.88
N GLU A 229 -24.73 0.79 -26.62
CA GLU A 229 -23.32 1.16 -26.61
C GLU A 229 -22.86 1.61 -25.21
N LEU A 230 -23.61 2.53 -24.59
CA LEU A 230 -23.34 2.99 -23.23
C LEU A 230 -23.45 1.87 -22.19
N MET A 231 -24.46 1.00 -22.32
CA MET A 231 -24.64 -0.15 -21.42
C MET A 231 -23.48 -1.14 -21.53
N SER A 232 -23.04 -1.44 -22.75
CA SER A 232 -21.92 -2.35 -22.98
C SER A 232 -20.63 -1.83 -22.34
N THR A 233 -20.43 -0.51 -22.35
CA THR A 233 -19.29 0.18 -21.76
C THR A 233 -19.34 0.15 -20.23
N GLU A 234 -20.50 0.43 -19.63
CA GLU A 234 -20.67 0.34 -18.18
C GLU A 234 -20.53 -1.10 -17.66
N ILE A 235 -21.01 -2.09 -18.42
CA ILE A 235 -20.80 -3.51 -18.08
C ILE A 235 -19.32 -3.89 -18.18
N ALA A 236 -18.60 -3.42 -19.20
CA ALA A 236 -17.16 -3.64 -19.33
C ALA A 236 -16.38 -3.02 -18.16
N HIS A 237 -16.77 -1.81 -17.74
CA HIS A 237 -16.21 -1.13 -16.57
C HIS A 237 -16.50 -1.90 -15.27
N LEU A 238 -17.73 -2.41 -15.07
CA LEU A 238 -18.09 -3.25 -13.92
C LEU A 238 -17.31 -4.57 -13.85
N LYS A 239 -16.92 -5.15 -15.00
CA LYS A 239 -16.09 -6.36 -15.06
C LYS A 239 -14.59 -6.10 -14.81
N GLY A 240 -14.21 -4.88 -14.43
CA GLY A 240 -12.83 -4.49 -14.18
C GLY A 240 -12.07 -4.02 -15.42
N GLY A 241 -12.78 -3.74 -16.51
CA GLY A 241 -12.20 -3.09 -17.70
C GLY A 241 -11.82 -1.64 -17.41
N LYS A 242 -10.80 -1.12 -18.11
CA LYS A 242 -10.44 0.30 -18.06
C LYS A 242 -11.59 1.17 -18.61
N PHE A 243 -11.73 2.40 -18.10
CA PHE A 243 -12.67 3.38 -18.65
C PHE A 243 -12.13 3.88 -20.00
N HIS A 244 -12.81 3.52 -21.10
CA HIS A 244 -12.45 3.94 -22.44
C HIS A 244 -13.22 5.24 -22.76
N ILE A 245 -12.49 6.36 -22.77
CA ILE A 245 -13.00 7.69 -23.08
C ILE A 245 -13.48 7.74 -24.54
N SER A 246 -12.92 6.90 -25.42
CA SER A 246 -13.35 6.76 -26.82
C SER A 246 -14.85 6.49 -26.98
N VAL A 247 -15.48 5.73 -26.07
CA VAL A 247 -16.92 5.44 -26.12
C VAL A 247 -17.76 6.71 -25.99
N PHE A 248 -17.44 7.59 -25.03
CA PHE A 248 -18.18 8.84 -24.82
C PHE A 248 -18.06 9.79 -26.01
N VAL A 249 -16.87 9.84 -26.63
CA VAL A 249 -16.67 10.63 -27.85
C VAL A 249 -17.41 10.01 -29.04
N GLY A 250 -17.45 8.68 -29.14
CA GLY A 250 -18.22 7.95 -30.16
C GLY A 250 -19.73 8.19 -30.04
N VAL A 251 -20.26 8.19 -28.82
CA VAL A 251 -21.64 8.55 -28.49
C VAL A 251 -21.98 9.97 -28.95
N ALA A 252 -21.12 10.93 -28.65
CA ALA A 252 -21.29 12.31 -29.08
C ALA A 252 -21.25 12.42 -30.62
N LEU A 253 -20.33 11.72 -31.27
CA LEU A 253 -20.21 11.67 -32.73
C LEU A 253 -21.49 11.11 -33.38
N VAL A 254 -22.02 9.99 -32.88
CA VAL A 254 -23.25 9.39 -33.44
C VAL A 254 -24.46 10.28 -33.19
N THR A 255 -24.55 10.94 -32.04
CA THR A 255 -25.63 11.91 -31.76
C THR A 255 -25.60 13.07 -32.74
N MET A 256 -24.41 13.60 -33.05
CA MET A 256 -24.22 14.67 -34.04
C MET A 256 -24.56 14.21 -35.46
N ILE A 257 -24.16 12.97 -35.83
CA ILE A 257 -24.54 12.38 -37.13
C ILE A 257 -26.06 12.23 -37.24
N ARG A 258 -26.73 11.76 -36.18
CA ARG A 258 -28.19 11.66 -36.10
C ARG A 258 -28.86 13.02 -36.30
N GLU A 259 -28.43 14.03 -35.55
CA GLU A 259 -29.00 15.38 -35.61
C GLU A 259 -28.83 16.00 -37.01
N THR A 260 -27.67 15.77 -37.64
CA THR A 260 -27.38 16.19 -39.02
C THR A 260 -28.27 15.49 -40.03
N MET A 261 -28.49 14.19 -39.89
CA MET A 261 -29.37 13.42 -40.78
C MET A 261 -30.83 13.86 -40.67
N ILE A 262 -31.33 14.09 -39.45
CA ILE A 262 -32.70 14.57 -39.22
C ILE A 262 -32.89 15.98 -39.78
N ALA A 263 -31.95 16.89 -39.54
CA ALA A 263 -31.99 18.25 -40.07
C ALA A 263 -32.01 18.27 -41.60
N THR A 264 -31.22 17.38 -42.23
CA THR A 264 -31.18 17.23 -43.70
C THR A 264 -32.49 16.68 -44.25
N LEU A 265 -33.07 15.66 -43.61
CA LEU A 265 -34.35 15.05 -44.02
C LEU A 265 -35.53 16.02 -43.84
N ARG A 266 -35.50 16.88 -42.81
CA ARG A 266 -36.52 17.91 -42.55
C ARG A 266 -36.44 19.15 -43.45
N HIS A 267 -35.50 19.19 -44.41
CA HIS A 267 -35.28 20.33 -45.31
C HIS A 267 -35.05 21.65 -44.56
N GLU A 268 -34.30 21.61 -43.46
CA GLU A 268 -33.90 22.83 -42.73
C GLU A 268 -32.89 23.67 -43.54
N LYS A 269 -32.74 24.95 -43.18
CA LYS A 269 -31.92 25.93 -43.92
C LYS A 269 -30.48 25.43 -44.13
N ALA A 270 -29.95 25.65 -45.34
CA ALA A 270 -28.62 25.20 -45.76
C ALA A 270 -27.47 25.68 -44.85
N GLU A 271 -27.61 26.83 -44.20
CA GLU A 271 -26.60 27.36 -43.26
C GLU A 271 -26.42 26.46 -42.02
N SER A 272 -27.49 25.88 -41.48
CA SER A 272 -27.42 25.01 -40.29
C SER A 272 -26.71 23.69 -40.59
N ILE A 273 -26.87 23.17 -41.82
CA ILE A 273 -26.26 21.91 -42.27
C ILE A 273 -24.73 22.04 -42.35
N TYR A 274 -24.21 23.21 -42.75
CA TYR A 274 -22.77 23.44 -42.85
C TYR A 274 -22.06 23.39 -41.49
N TYR A 275 -22.64 24.00 -40.46
CA TYR A 275 -22.09 23.96 -39.08
C TYR A 275 -22.10 22.55 -38.49
N LEU A 276 -23.15 21.77 -38.78
CA LEU A 276 -23.28 20.38 -38.33
C LEU A 276 -22.20 19.48 -38.94
N ILE A 277 -21.94 19.62 -40.25
CA ILE A 277 -20.87 18.88 -40.93
C ILE A 277 -19.48 19.26 -40.36
N ALA A 278 -19.23 20.54 -40.14
CA ALA A 278 -17.97 21.01 -39.56
C ALA A 278 -17.76 20.45 -38.14
N ALA A 279 -18.81 20.41 -37.31
CA ALA A 279 -18.75 19.86 -35.97
C ALA A 279 -18.49 18.34 -35.95
N ILE A 280 -19.09 17.57 -36.87
CA ILE A 280 -18.79 16.13 -37.04
C ILE A 280 -17.31 15.92 -37.36
N LEU A 281 -16.73 16.75 -38.23
CA LEU A 281 -15.34 16.63 -38.64
C LEU A 281 -14.39 16.85 -37.45
N VAL A 282 -14.67 17.85 -36.62
CA VAL A 282 -13.90 18.14 -35.40
C VAL A 282 -14.02 17.01 -34.38
N ILE A 283 -15.24 16.55 -34.09
CA ILE A 283 -15.46 15.47 -33.11
C ILE A 283 -14.85 14.15 -33.62
N GLY A 284 -14.94 13.88 -34.93
CA GLY A 284 -14.32 12.71 -35.56
C GLY A 284 -12.79 12.73 -35.46
N PHE A 285 -12.18 13.91 -35.59
CA PHE A 285 -10.74 14.06 -35.37
C PHE A 285 -10.35 13.83 -33.90
N VAL A 286 -11.12 14.36 -32.96
CA VAL A 286 -10.92 14.11 -31.51
C VAL A 286 -11.07 12.62 -31.20
N TYR A 287 -12.09 11.96 -31.75
CA TYR A 287 -12.28 10.52 -31.60
C TYR A 287 -11.06 9.73 -32.08
N TRP A 288 -10.53 10.07 -33.26
CA TRP A 288 -9.35 9.42 -33.82
C TRP A 288 -8.11 9.57 -32.93
N ILE A 289 -7.89 10.74 -32.35
CA ILE A 289 -6.79 10.97 -31.41
C ILE A 289 -6.97 10.11 -30.15
N VAL A 290 -8.16 10.13 -29.55
CA VAL A 290 -8.44 9.43 -28.28
C VAL A 290 -8.23 7.93 -28.44
N VAL A 291 -8.77 7.32 -29.50
CA VAL A 291 -8.59 5.89 -29.80
C VAL A 291 -7.10 5.55 -29.96
N LYS A 292 -6.34 6.36 -30.69
CA LYS A 292 -4.91 6.14 -30.90
C LYS A 292 -4.08 6.21 -29.61
N THR A 293 -4.46 7.07 -28.66
CA THR A 293 -3.81 7.14 -27.34
C THR A 293 -4.18 6.00 -26.41
N GLU A 294 -5.40 5.47 -26.49
CA GLU A 294 -5.83 4.33 -25.67
C GLU A 294 -5.10 3.03 -26.06
N ASP A 295 -4.84 2.82 -27.35
CA ASP A 295 -4.11 1.66 -27.89
C ASP A 295 -2.61 1.62 -27.56
N HIS A 296 -2.01 2.73 -27.09
CA HIS A 296 -0.60 2.78 -26.67
C HIS A 296 -0.39 2.53 -25.17
N HIS A 297 -1.46 2.38 -24.38
CA HIS A 297 -1.43 2.16 -22.93
C HIS A 297 -2.01 0.80 -22.48
N THR A 298 -2.30 -0.09 -23.43
CA THR A 298 -2.58 -1.52 -23.23
C THR A 298 -1.31 -2.35 -23.46
#